data_AF-A0A182EQZ3-F1
#
_entry.id   AF-A0A182EQZ3-F1
#
_cell.length_a   1.000
_cell.length_b   1.000
_cell.length_c   1.000
_cell.angle_alpha   90.00
_cell.angle_beta   90.00
_cell.angle_gamma   90.00
#
_symmetry.space_group_name_H-M   'P 1'
#
loop_
_entity.id
_entity.type
_entity.pdbx_description
1 polymer ?
#
loop_
_entity_poly.entity_id
_entity_poly.type
_entity_poly.pdbx_seq_one_letter_code
_entity_poly.pdbx_strand_id
1 'polypeptide(L)'
;MLCRCFCSKSASVNNCDIPMTPIIKAQNSGTKEDDPRIPLTQKQKYLLTKNWKGIDREVCAAGVEMFLKMLSTHPEYYKMFPFYNIATSSEEKKRMDDCLKAHGESVMKFLGQAISNIGNSDKFFELINENGRFHAHKKYFKPEMFWAMEEPFLYSVKLILGERYTDNMQSIYKTVIVIILSELEKGCQAELKSRKMIND
;
A
#
# COMPACT_ATOMS: atom_id res chain seq x y z
N MET A 1 -4.65 10.81 -1.28
CA MET A 1 -3.26 11.23 -0.97
C MET A 1 -2.42 11.07 -2.22
N LEU A 2 -1.79 12.15 -2.68
CA LEU A 2 -1.00 12.19 -3.92
C LEU A 2 0.44 11.73 -3.65
N CYS A 3 0.95 10.73 -4.39
CA CYS A 3 2.41 10.50 -4.49
C CYS A 3 3.02 11.70 -5.19
N ARG A 4 3.56 12.63 -4.39
CA ARG A 4 4.41 13.73 -4.85
C ARG A 4 5.81 13.17 -5.09
N CYS A 5 5.92 12.34 -6.11
CA CYS A 5 7.18 11.74 -6.52
C CYS A 5 7.97 12.67 -7.48
N PHE A 6 7.74 14.00 -7.40
CA PHE A 6 8.55 15.04 -8.03
C PHE A 6 9.42 15.68 -6.94
N CYS A 7 10.67 15.25 -6.87
CA CYS A 7 11.65 15.80 -5.96
C CYS A 7 12.08 17.19 -6.46
N SER A 8 11.59 18.25 -5.81
CA SER A 8 12.14 19.61 -5.92
C SER A 8 12.02 20.29 -4.55
N LYS A 9 13.17 20.69 -4.01
CA LYS A 9 13.35 21.28 -2.67
C LYS A 9 12.60 22.61 -2.53
N SER A 10 11.94 22.83 -1.39
CA SER A 10 12.04 24.08 -0.60
C SER A 10 11.20 24.00 0.69
N ALA A 11 11.44 24.98 1.56
CA ALA A 11 11.44 24.96 3.02
C ALA A 11 10.09 25.06 3.76
N SER A 12 10.19 24.66 5.04
CA SER A 12 9.34 24.87 6.23
C SER A 12 8.56 26.19 6.31
N VAL A 13 7.31 26.11 6.80
CA VAL A 13 6.73 27.04 7.80
C VAL A 13 5.74 26.28 8.71
N ASN A 14 5.77 26.63 10.00
CA ASN A 14 5.09 26.03 11.15
C ASN A 14 3.64 26.49 11.40
N ASN A 15 2.91 25.62 12.12
CA ASN A 15 1.87 25.80 13.16
C ASN A 15 0.61 26.66 12.96
N CYS A 16 -0.54 26.08 13.39
CA CYS A 16 -1.52 26.71 14.31
C CYS A 16 -2.42 25.62 14.96
N ASP A 17 -2.35 25.50 16.29
CA ASP A 17 -3.37 24.93 17.19
C ASP A 17 -4.69 25.75 17.07
N ILE A 18 -5.92 25.33 17.42
CA ILE A 18 -6.58 24.93 18.70
C ILE A 18 -8.08 24.64 18.32
N PRO A 19 -9.07 24.22 19.17
CA PRO A 19 -9.24 23.16 20.19
C PRO A 19 -10.32 22.10 19.87
N MET A 20 -10.34 21.02 20.67
CA MET A 20 -11.42 20.03 20.81
C MET A 20 -12.77 20.61 21.25
N THR A 21 -13.86 20.02 20.75
CA THR A 21 -15.13 19.86 21.48
C THR A 21 -15.65 18.41 21.33
N PRO A 22 -16.25 17.80 22.37
CA PRO A 22 -16.59 16.38 22.38
C PRO A 22 -18.08 16.17 22.05
N ILE A 23 -18.41 15.33 21.06
CA ILE A 23 -19.80 14.97 20.76
C ILE A 23 -19.93 13.46 20.45
N ILE A 24 -20.51 12.79 21.45
CA ILE A 24 -21.49 11.68 21.39
C ILE A 24 -21.01 10.30 20.94
N LYS A 25 -20.98 9.39 21.93
CA LYS A 25 -21.06 7.93 21.75
C LYS A 25 -22.37 7.57 21.05
N ALA A 26 -22.28 7.03 19.83
CA ALA A 26 -23.30 6.17 19.28
C ALA A 26 -22.79 4.73 19.35
N GLN A 27 -23.19 4.02 20.39
CA GLN A 27 -23.16 2.57 20.41
C GLN A 27 -24.29 2.10 19.49
N ASN A 28 -23.95 1.40 18.41
CA ASN A 28 -24.91 0.54 17.73
C ASN A 28 -24.23 -0.81 17.46
N SER A 29 -24.41 -1.73 18.41
CA SER A 29 -24.00 -3.13 18.30
C SER A 29 -25.04 -3.89 17.49
N GLY A 30 -25.01 -3.71 16.18
CA GLY A 30 -25.43 -4.76 15.25
C GLY A 30 -24.25 -5.70 15.07
N THR A 31 -24.45 -7.01 15.21
CA THR A 31 -23.51 -7.99 14.67
C THR A 31 -23.38 -7.72 13.17
N LYS A 32 -22.36 -6.96 12.78
CA LYS A 32 -22.02 -6.74 11.37
C LYS A 32 -21.72 -8.12 10.82
N GLU A 33 -22.61 -8.66 9.99
CA GLU A 33 -22.29 -9.84 9.21
C GLU A 33 -20.99 -9.54 8.44
N ASP A 34 -20.07 -10.49 8.50
CA ASP A 34 -18.79 -10.35 7.81
C ASP A 34 -19.06 -10.25 6.30
N ASP A 35 -18.61 -9.16 5.68
CA ASP A 35 -18.74 -8.97 4.24
C ASP A 35 -18.04 -10.10 3.47
N PRO A 36 -18.74 -10.85 2.61
CA PRO A 36 -18.18 -12.02 1.94
C PRO A 36 -17.01 -11.69 1.00
N ARG A 37 -16.86 -10.42 0.59
CA ARG A 37 -15.73 -9.96 -0.24
C ARG A 37 -14.41 -9.94 0.54
N ILE A 38 -14.47 -9.90 1.87
CA ILE A 38 -13.30 -9.95 2.76
C ILE A 38 -13.45 -11.19 3.66
N PRO A 39 -12.94 -12.36 3.23
CA PRO A 39 -13.07 -13.64 3.93
C PRO A 39 -12.15 -13.71 5.17
N LEU A 40 -12.26 -12.71 6.04
CA LEU A 40 -11.61 -12.62 7.34
C LEU A 40 -12.66 -12.47 8.42
N THR A 41 -12.53 -13.26 9.47
CA THR A 41 -13.32 -13.09 10.70
C THR A 41 -13.03 -11.73 11.36
N GLN A 42 -13.97 -11.24 12.17
CA GLN A 42 -13.76 -10.04 12.98
C GLN A 42 -12.50 -10.09 13.85
N LYS A 43 -12.13 -11.27 14.38
CA LYS A 43 -10.88 -11.48 15.13
C LYS A 43 -9.65 -11.31 14.25
N GLN A 44 -9.65 -11.85 13.03
CA GLN A 44 -8.55 -11.69 12.08
C GLN A 44 -8.41 -10.23 11.62
N LYS A 45 -9.50 -9.52 11.35
CA LYS A 45 -9.51 -8.07 11.04
C LYS A 45 -8.89 -7.24 12.17
N TYR A 46 -9.23 -7.56 13.42
CA TYR A 46 -8.64 -6.92 14.59
C TYR A 46 -7.13 -7.20 14.71
N LEU A 47 -6.72 -8.47 14.55
CA LEU A 47 -5.31 -8.86 14.58
C LEU A 47 -4.50 -8.17 13.47
N LEU A 48 -5.02 -8.12 12.25
CA LEU A 48 -4.42 -7.41 11.12
C LEU A 48 -4.16 -5.94 11.48
N THR A 49 -5.21 -5.23 11.93
CA THR A 49 -5.11 -3.80 12.26
C THR A 49 -4.18 -3.54 13.43
N LYS A 50 -4.19 -4.40 14.45
CA LYS A 50 -3.33 -4.26 15.63
C LYS A 50 -1.86 -4.50 15.28
N ASN A 51 -1.57 -5.54 14.51
CA ASN A 51 -0.19 -5.89 14.12
C ASN A 51 0.39 -4.90 13.12
N TRP A 52 -0.45 -4.28 12.28
CA TRP A 52 -0.01 -3.25 11.36
C TRP A 52 0.71 -2.09 12.06
N LYS A 53 0.34 -1.77 13.31
CA LYS A 53 1.02 -0.72 14.10
C LYS A 53 2.51 -0.99 14.31
N GLY A 54 2.95 -2.25 14.29
CA GLY A 54 4.37 -2.59 14.34
C GLY A 54 5.08 -2.22 13.04
N ILE A 55 4.45 -2.51 11.90
CA ILE A 55 4.96 -2.18 10.57
C ILE A 55 4.95 -0.67 10.35
N ASP A 56 3.91 0.03 10.82
CA ASP A 56 3.75 1.47 10.67
C ASP A 56 4.90 2.27 11.32
N ARG A 57 5.48 1.76 12.41
CA ARG A 57 6.66 2.37 13.06
C ARG A 57 7.93 2.29 12.21
N GLU A 58 8.00 1.30 11.32
CA GLU A 58 9.13 1.03 10.44
C GLU A 58 8.70 1.13 8.96
N VAL A 59 7.66 1.92 8.67
CA VAL A 59 6.96 1.95 7.38
C VAL A 59 7.88 2.27 6.20
N CYS A 60 8.87 3.14 6.41
CA CYS A 60 9.88 3.45 5.41
C CYS A 60 10.81 2.27 5.14
N ALA A 61 11.31 1.60 6.19
CA ALA A 61 12.18 0.44 6.04
C ALA A 61 11.44 -0.72 5.37
N ALA A 62 10.19 -0.98 5.78
CA ALA A 62 9.31 -1.96 5.17
C ALA A 62 9.12 -1.70 3.67
N GLY A 63 8.87 -0.44 3.31
CA GLY A 63 8.68 -0.02 1.92
C GLY A 63 9.94 -0.19 1.08
N VAL A 64 11.12 0.16 1.61
CA VAL A 64 12.39 -0.03 0.92
C VAL A 64 12.66 -1.52 0.66
N GLU A 65 12.55 -2.37 1.67
CA GLU A 65 12.82 -3.81 1.52
C GLU A 65 11.82 -4.48 0.57
N MET A 66 10.54 -4.06 0.61
CA MET A 66 9.53 -4.51 -0.35
C MET A 66 9.94 -4.15 -1.80
N PHE A 67 10.31 -2.91 -2.08
CA PHE A 67 10.67 -2.51 -3.44
C PHE A 67 12.01 -3.10 -3.90
N LEU A 68 13.01 -3.21 -3.03
CA LEU A 68 14.27 -3.85 -3.37
C LEU A 68 14.08 -5.34 -3.70
N LYS A 69 13.23 -6.03 -2.94
CA LYS A 69 12.87 -7.41 -3.24
C LYS A 69 12.19 -7.53 -4.61
N MET A 70 11.19 -6.69 -4.91
CA MET A 70 10.53 -6.66 -6.23
C MET A 70 11.52 -6.35 -7.37
N LEU A 71 12.37 -5.34 -7.19
CA LEU A 71 13.32 -4.90 -8.23
C LEU A 71 14.49 -5.87 -8.42
N SER A 72 14.75 -6.75 -7.44
CA SER A 72 15.70 -7.85 -7.59
C SER A 72 15.18 -8.96 -8.51
N THR A 73 13.87 -9.18 -8.54
CA THR A 73 13.22 -10.19 -9.40
C THR A 73 12.76 -9.60 -10.74
N HIS A 74 12.44 -8.31 -10.78
CA HIS A 74 12.01 -7.56 -11.97
C HIS A 74 12.87 -6.31 -12.20
N PRO A 75 14.18 -6.46 -12.53
CA PRO A 75 15.06 -5.32 -12.75
C PRO A 75 14.61 -4.42 -13.91
N GLU A 76 13.85 -4.94 -14.88
CA GLU A 76 13.26 -4.18 -15.97
C GLU A 76 12.25 -3.13 -15.50
N TYR A 77 11.77 -3.20 -14.25
CA TYR A 77 10.83 -2.23 -13.69
C TYR A 77 11.50 -0.93 -13.21
N TYR A 78 12.83 -0.91 -13.02
CA TYR A 78 13.55 0.33 -12.68
C TYR A 78 13.20 1.48 -13.64
N LYS A 79 13.02 1.20 -14.94
CA LYS A 79 12.68 2.20 -15.97
C LYS A 79 11.38 2.99 -15.72
N MET A 80 10.52 2.50 -14.84
CA MET A 80 9.25 3.16 -14.48
C MET A 80 9.41 4.18 -13.35
N PHE A 81 10.55 4.18 -12.67
CA PHE A 81 10.79 5.00 -11.49
C PHE A 81 11.81 6.11 -11.76
N PRO A 82 11.68 7.27 -11.10
CA PRO A 82 12.65 8.36 -11.23
C PRO A 82 14.04 7.99 -10.71
N PHE A 83 14.14 6.99 -9.82
CA PHE A 83 15.39 6.48 -9.25
C PHE A 83 16.02 5.35 -10.07
N TYR A 84 15.68 5.21 -11.37
CA TYR A 84 16.19 4.11 -12.21
C TYR A 84 17.73 4.00 -12.23
N ASN A 85 18.44 5.10 -11.97
CA ASN A 85 19.90 5.17 -11.93
C ASN A 85 20.53 4.37 -10.78
N ILE A 86 19.78 4.03 -9.72
CA ILE A 86 20.31 3.23 -8.61
C ILE A 86 20.39 1.73 -8.93
N ALA A 87 19.88 1.28 -10.08
CA ALA A 87 19.82 -0.13 -10.45
C ALA A 87 21.19 -0.84 -10.37
N THR A 88 22.26 -0.15 -10.76
CA THR A 88 23.65 -0.66 -10.76
C THR A 88 24.45 -0.26 -9.52
N SER A 89 23.82 0.44 -8.56
CA SER A 89 24.48 0.85 -7.31
C SER A 89 24.60 -0.30 -6.32
N SER A 90 25.44 -0.13 -5.30
CA SER A 90 25.51 -1.07 -4.18
C SER A 90 24.19 -1.14 -3.41
N GLU A 91 23.95 -2.26 -2.75
CA GLU A 91 22.76 -2.51 -1.93
C GLU A 91 22.57 -1.48 -0.81
N GLU A 92 23.66 -0.99 -0.22
CA GLU A 92 23.64 0.10 0.76
C GLU A 92 23.18 1.42 0.13
N LYS A 93 23.74 1.79 -1.03
CA LYS A 93 23.34 3.02 -1.75
C LYS A 93 21.88 2.98 -2.17
N LYS A 94 21.38 1.83 -2.63
CA LYS A 94 19.96 1.66 -2.97
C LYS A 94 19.07 1.91 -1.76
N ARG A 95 19.39 1.30 -0.60
CA ARG A 95 18.64 1.50 0.66
C ARG A 95 18.67 2.95 1.14
N MET A 96 19.71 3.70 0.80
CA MET A 96 19.85 5.10 1.18
C MET A 96 19.14 6.08 0.24
N ASP A 97 18.70 5.65 -0.95
CA ASP A 97 18.08 6.52 -1.95
C ASP A 97 16.75 7.12 -1.45
N ASP A 98 16.66 8.45 -1.48
CA ASP A 98 15.52 9.19 -0.94
C ASP A 98 14.24 9.00 -1.77
N CYS A 99 14.37 8.80 -3.08
CA CYS A 99 13.21 8.61 -3.96
C CYS A 99 12.62 7.21 -3.77
N LEU A 100 13.46 6.18 -3.62
CA LEU A 100 13.03 4.84 -3.25
C LEU A 100 12.36 4.83 -1.87
N LYS A 101 12.98 5.44 -0.86
CA LYS A 101 12.41 5.57 0.49
C LYS A 101 11.03 6.22 0.46
N ALA A 102 10.91 7.38 -0.19
CA ALA A 102 9.65 8.12 -0.26
C ALA A 102 8.56 7.33 -1.00
N HIS A 103 8.91 6.64 -2.08
CA HIS A 103 7.94 5.83 -2.82
C HIS A 103 7.50 4.60 -2.02
N GLY A 104 8.45 3.86 -1.44
CA GLY A 104 8.19 2.70 -0.59
C GLY A 104 7.32 3.06 0.62
N GLU A 105 7.65 4.16 1.31
CA GLU A 105 6.84 4.68 2.41
C GLU A 105 5.42 5.04 1.95
N SER A 106 5.28 5.74 0.81
CA SER A 106 3.97 6.12 0.28
C SER A 106 3.08 4.91 0.00
N VAL A 107 3.65 3.82 -0.56
CA VAL A 107 2.90 2.59 -0.84
C VAL A 107 2.52 1.89 0.46
N MET A 108 3.45 1.75 1.41
CA MET A 108 3.15 1.11 2.69
C MET A 108 2.13 1.91 3.51
N LYS A 109 2.17 3.25 3.51
CA LYS A 109 1.13 4.08 4.14
C LYS A 109 -0.24 3.88 3.49
N PHE A 110 -0.29 3.78 2.16
CA PHE A 110 -1.54 3.48 1.46
C PHE A 110 -2.10 2.10 1.86
N LEU A 111 -1.26 1.05 1.92
CA LEU A 111 -1.68 -0.27 2.38
C LEU A 111 -2.19 -0.22 3.83
N GLY A 112 -1.53 0.55 4.70
CA GLY A 112 -1.98 0.80 6.06
C GLY A 112 -3.33 1.50 6.14
N GLN A 113 -3.55 2.50 5.28
CA GLN A 113 -4.82 3.19 5.17
C GLN A 113 -5.94 2.23 4.72
N ALA A 114 -5.68 1.39 3.71
CA ALA A 114 -6.63 0.35 3.31
C ALA A 114 -6.93 -0.59 4.47
N ILE A 115 -5.91 -1.16 5.12
CA ILE A 115 -6.05 -2.06 6.27
C ILE A 115 -6.85 -1.41 7.41
N SER A 116 -6.64 -0.13 7.70
CA SER A 116 -7.41 0.59 8.73
C SER A 116 -8.91 0.67 8.44
N ASN A 117 -9.30 0.58 7.15
CA ASN A 117 -10.69 0.57 6.70
C ASN A 117 -11.26 -0.85 6.50
N ILE A 118 -10.54 -1.93 6.85
CA ILE A 118 -11.00 -3.32 6.61
C ILE A 118 -12.35 -3.68 7.28
N GLY A 119 -12.78 -2.93 8.30
CA GLY A 119 -14.09 -3.06 8.95
C GLY A 119 -15.23 -2.25 8.30
N ASN A 120 -14.91 -1.47 7.27
CA ASN A 120 -15.84 -0.77 6.38
C ASN A 120 -15.47 -1.13 4.94
N SER A 121 -16.03 -2.24 4.46
CA SER A 121 -15.68 -2.82 3.16
C SER A 121 -15.82 -1.83 2.01
N ASP A 122 -16.86 -1.00 2.00
CA ASP A 122 -17.07 -0.06 0.90
C ASP A 122 -15.95 0.97 0.83
N LYS A 123 -15.54 1.55 1.98
CA LYS A 123 -14.36 2.44 2.04
C LYS A 123 -13.06 1.73 1.68
N PHE A 124 -12.91 0.46 2.07
CA PHE A 124 -11.76 -0.37 1.71
C PHE A 124 -11.66 -0.53 0.19
N PHE A 125 -12.72 -0.99 -0.45
CA PHE A 125 -12.76 -1.23 -1.90
C PHE A 125 -12.69 0.08 -2.71
N GLU A 126 -13.39 1.13 -2.28
CA GLU A 126 -13.35 2.45 -2.92
C GLU A 126 -11.91 2.95 -2.99
N LEU A 127 -11.24 3.07 -1.85
CA LEU A 127 -9.85 3.56 -1.73
C LEU A 127 -8.89 2.79 -2.65
N ILE A 128 -9.02 1.46 -2.69
CA ILE A 128 -8.15 0.60 -3.50
C ILE A 128 -8.42 0.80 -5.00
N ASN A 129 -9.69 0.81 -5.40
CA ASN A 129 -10.06 1.04 -6.79
C ASN A 129 -9.60 2.42 -7.27
N GLU A 130 -9.70 3.48 -6.46
CA GLU A 130 -9.18 4.79 -6.82
C GLU A 130 -7.67 4.76 -7.08
N ASN A 131 -6.92 4.10 -6.21
CA ASN A 131 -5.48 3.96 -6.37
C ASN A 131 -5.10 3.16 -7.62
N GLY A 132 -5.88 2.12 -7.94
CA GLY A 132 -5.78 1.39 -9.20
C GLY A 132 -5.97 2.30 -10.41
N ARG A 133 -7.02 3.13 -10.43
CA ARG A 133 -7.27 4.11 -11.50
C ARG A 133 -6.09 5.08 -11.66
N PHE A 134 -5.52 5.59 -10.57
CA PHE A 134 -4.34 6.47 -10.62
C PHE A 134 -3.13 5.82 -11.31
N HIS A 135 -2.94 4.50 -11.17
CA HIS A 135 -1.84 3.78 -11.82
C HIS A 135 -2.02 3.66 -13.34
N ALA A 136 -3.25 3.71 -13.87
CA ALA A 136 -3.51 3.71 -15.31
C ALA A 136 -2.88 4.92 -16.03
N HIS A 137 -2.59 6.00 -15.30
CA HIS A 137 -1.94 7.20 -15.83
C HIS A 137 -0.40 7.16 -15.73
N LYS A 138 0.18 6.09 -15.16
CA LYS A 138 1.63 5.95 -15.03
C LYS A 138 2.23 5.37 -16.32
N LYS A 139 3.26 6.05 -16.82
CA LYS A 139 3.93 5.66 -18.06
C LYS A 139 4.52 4.25 -17.91
N TYR A 140 4.28 3.39 -18.91
CA TYR A 140 4.75 1.99 -18.99
C TYR A 140 4.16 1.02 -17.96
N PHE A 141 3.30 1.49 -17.04
CA PHE A 141 2.65 0.61 -16.08
C PHE A 141 1.56 -0.21 -16.76
N LYS A 142 1.51 -1.51 -16.47
CA LYS A 142 0.44 -2.41 -16.92
C LYS A 142 -0.29 -2.98 -15.69
N PRO A 143 -1.61 -3.19 -15.75
CA PRO A 143 -2.38 -3.66 -14.59
C PRO A 143 -1.81 -4.94 -13.95
N GLU A 144 -1.31 -5.87 -14.75
CA GLU A 144 -0.80 -7.16 -14.29
C GLU A 144 0.47 -7.01 -13.43
N MET A 145 1.17 -5.87 -13.54
CA MET A 145 2.40 -5.59 -12.78
C MET A 145 2.16 -5.46 -11.27
N PHE A 146 0.92 -5.20 -10.83
CA PHE A 146 0.60 -5.20 -9.40
C PHE A 146 0.95 -6.53 -8.72
N TRP A 147 0.80 -7.65 -9.42
CA TRP A 147 1.09 -8.98 -8.88
C TRP A 147 2.56 -9.23 -8.57
N ALA A 148 3.48 -8.43 -9.14
CA ALA A 148 4.89 -8.47 -8.77
C ALA A 148 5.14 -8.03 -7.31
N MET A 149 4.14 -7.46 -6.63
CA MET A 149 4.24 -6.99 -5.24
C MET A 149 3.80 -8.02 -4.19
N GLU A 150 3.15 -9.14 -4.56
CA GLU A 150 2.61 -10.08 -3.57
C GLU A 150 3.72 -10.65 -2.66
N GLU A 151 4.71 -11.32 -3.24
CA GLU A 151 5.80 -11.91 -2.48
C GLU A 151 6.68 -10.84 -1.81
N PRO A 152 7.06 -9.73 -2.47
CA PRO A 152 7.85 -8.68 -1.83
C PRO A 152 7.15 -8.03 -0.63
N PHE A 153 5.83 -7.85 -0.70
CA PHE A 153 5.04 -7.39 0.44
C PHE A 153 5.14 -8.38 1.60
N LEU A 154 4.85 -9.66 1.37
CA LEU A 154 4.90 -10.70 2.41
C LEU A 154 6.31 -10.84 3.01
N TYR A 155 7.35 -10.74 2.18
CA TYR A 155 8.75 -10.73 2.59
C TYR A 155 9.02 -9.56 3.54
N SER A 156 8.68 -8.33 3.14
CA SER A 156 8.93 -7.14 3.96
C SER A 156 8.19 -7.17 5.29
N VAL A 157 6.93 -7.61 5.30
CA VAL A 157 6.13 -7.73 6.53
C VAL A 157 6.73 -8.76 7.48
N LYS A 158 7.17 -9.91 6.95
CA LYS A 158 7.86 -10.94 7.75
C LYS A 158 9.16 -10.41 8.34
N LEU A 159 9.95 -9.69 7.55
CA LEU A 159 11.22 -9.11 7.98
C LEU A 159 11.03 -8.14 9.16
N ILE A 160 10.07 -7.21 9.05
CA ILE A 160 9.83 -6.18 10.08
C ILE A 160 9.19 -6.75 11.35
N LEU A 161 8.32 -7.76 11.20
CA LEU A 161 7.67 -8.35 12.37
C LEU A 161 8.53 -9.39 13.07
N GLY A 162 9.52 -9.98 12.39
CA GLY A 162 10.44 -10.97 12.95
C GLY A 162 9.67 -12.13 13.59
N GLU A 163 10.03 -12.46 14.83
CA GLU A 163 9.40 -13.54 15.61
C GLU A 163 7.89 -13.34 15.85
N ARG A 164 7.37 -12.11 15.73
CA ARG A 164 5.93 -11.85 15.84
C ARG A 164 5.17 -12.33 14.60
N TYR A 165 5.83 -12.61 13.48
CA TYR A 165 5.20 -13.07 12.25
C TYR A 165 4.87 -14.57 12.31
N THR A 166 3.66 -14.87 12.79
CA THR A 166 3.15 -16.25 12.91
C THR A 166 2.50 -16.77 11.61
N ASP A 167 2.30 -18.08 11.49
CA ASP A 167 1.61 -18.69 10.34
C ASP A 167 0.19 -18.15 10.15
N ASN A 168 -0.52 -17.89 11.26
CA ASN A 168 -1.83 -17.24 11.20
C ASN A 168 -1.73 -15.83 10.60
N MET A 169 -0.68 -15.07 10.96
CA MET A 169 -0.45 -13.75 10.36
C MET A 169 -0.09 -13.85 8.89
N GLN A 170 0.73 -14.83 8.49
CA GLN A 170 1.02 -15.09 7.09
C GLN A 170 -0.26 -15.35 6.28
N SER A 171 -1.16 -16.20 6.79
CA SER A 171 -2.44 -16.48 6.13
C SER A 171 -3.30 -15.22 5.99
N ILE A 172 -3.40 -14.41 7.05
CA ILE A 172 -4.17 -13.15 7.04
C ILE A 172 -3.57 -12.15 6.05
N TYR A 173 -2.27 -11.89 6.10
CA TYR A 173 -1.61 -10.93 5.20
C TYR A 173 -1.68 -11.38 3.75
N LYS A 174 -1.50 -12.67 3.48
CA LYS A 174 -1.65 -13.22 2.13
C LYS A 174 -3.07 -13.03 1.60
N THR A 175 -4.08 -13.30 2.41
CA THR A 175 -5.48 -13.10 2.02
C THR A 175 -5.75 -11.64 1.66
N VAL A 176 -5.30 -10.71 2.50
CA VAL A 176 -5.55 -9.27 2.30
C VAL A 176 -4.80 -8.72 1.10
N ILE A 177 -3.52 -9.05 0.95
CA ILE A 177 -2.74 -8.52 -0.18
C ILE A 177 -3.30 -9.00 -1.52
N VAL A 178 -3.70 -10.27 -1.63
CA VAL A 178 -4.33 -10.81 -2.84
C VAL A 178 -5.60 -10.02 -3.21
N ILE A 179 -6.43 -9.68 -2.23
CA ILE A 179 -7.62 -8.84 -2.46
C ILE A 179 -7.21 -7.44 -2.93
N ILE A 180 -6.26 -6.81 -2.24
CA ILE A 180 -5.79 -5.46 -2.61
C ILE A 180 -5.25 -5.44 -4.03
N LEU A 181 -4.37 -6.38 -4.40
CA LEU A 181 -3.76 -6.44 -5.73
C LEU A 181 -4.82 -6.69 -6.82
N SER A 182 -5.77 -7.59 -6.58
CA SER A 182 -6.88 -7.83 -7.50
C SER A 182 -7.72 -6.58 -7.75
N GLU A 183 -8.04 -5.82 -6.71
CA GLU A 183 -8.84 -4.58 -6.82
C GLU A 183 -8.06 -3.42 -7.43
N LEU A 184 -6.76 -3.30 -7.14
CA LEU A 184 -5.86 -2.36 -7.82
C LEU A 184 -5.83 -2.63 -9.33
N GLU A 185 -5.68 -3.90 -9.72
CA GLU A 185 -5.68 -4.32 -11.12
C GLU A 185 -7.02 -3.99 -11.80
N LYS A 186 -8.16 -4.35 -11.18
CA LYS A 186 -9.49 -4.05 -11.72
C LYS A 186 -9.70 -2.55 -11.91
N GLY A 187 -9.37 -1.74 -10.91
CA GLY A 187 -9.48 -0.27 -11.00
C GLY A 187 -8.62 0.29 -12.13
N CYS A 188 -7.40 -0.22 -12.29
CA CYS A 188 -6.49 0.18 -13.36
C CYS A 188 -7.02 -0.22 -14.75
N GLN A 189 -7.48 -1.47 -14.90
CA GLN A 189 -8.06 -1.96 -16.15
C GLN A 189 -9.32 -1.18 -16.57
N ALA A 190 -10.19 -0.85 -15.61
CA ALA A 190 -11.39 -0.07 -15.87
C ALA A 190 -11.06 1.33 -16.43
N GLU A 191 -10.09 2.02 -15.83
CA GLU A 191 -9.61 3.34 -16.28
C GLU A 191 -8.93 3.28 -17.65
N LEU A 192 -8.15 2.23 -17.93
CA LEU A 192 -7.56 2.06 -19.25
C LEU A 192 -8.62 1.81 -20.34
N LYS A 193 -9.70 1.09 -20.01
CA LYS A 193 -10.82 0.85 -20.93
C LYS A 193 -11.63 2.11 -21.21
N SER A 194 -12.00 2.87 -20.16
CA SER A 194 -12.75 4.13 -20.31
C SER A 194 -12.02 5.12 -21.21
N ARG A 195 -10.69 5.22 -21.05
CA ARG A 195 -9.85 6.11 -21.87
C ARG A 195 -9.76 5.69 -23.34
N LYS A 196 -9.78 4.38 -23.64
CA LYS A 196 -9.81 3.92 -25.04
C LYS A 196 -11.11 4.33 -25.72
N MET A 197 -12.24 4.14 -25.04
CA MET A 197 -13.56 4.52 -25.57
C MET A 197 -13.76 6.03 -25.78
N ILE A 198 -12.99 6.89 -25.09
CA ILE A 198 -13.03 8.34 -25.32
C ILE A 198 -12.19 8.76 -26.55
N ASN A 199 -11.19 7.95 -26.92
CA ASN A 199 -10.27 8.25 -28.02
C ASN A 199 -10.65 7.52 -29.33
N ASP A 200 -11.66 6.65 -29.30
CA ASP A 200 -12.26 5.95 -30.44
C ASP A 200 -13.53 6.70 -30.89
#